data_AF-A0A9N8X4Q8-F1
#
_entry.id   AF-A0A9N8X4Q8-F1
#
_cell.length_a   1.000
_cell.length_b   1.000
_cell.length_c   1.000
_cell.angle_alpha   90.00
_cell.angle_beta   90.00
_cell.angle_gamma   90.00
#
_symmetry.space_group_name_H-M   'P 1'
#
loop_
_entity.id
_entity.type
_entity.pdbx_description
1 polymer ?
#
loop_
_entity_poly.entity_id
_entity_poly.type
_entity_poly.pdbx_seq_one_letter_code
_entity_poly.pdbx_strand_id
1 'polypeptide(L)'
;MRSIPQRVRADLVERLVQRYDLPVLGFGPVKHARYIDVQPASTDTAHFLALIRGARCVMSGDTAAVHAAAGFDVPTIAFFTTIEPALRVRDYPACHAIELPVPQLRGIHASSQARDIVLVERAYDGLPGGTFPLPELAGSNL
;
A
#
# COMPACT_ATOMS: atom_id res chain seq x y z
N MET A 1 -8.91 -8.76 -4.74
CA MET A 1 -7.92 -9.50 -3.93
C MET A 1 -6.54 -8.83 -3.79
N ARG A 2 -6.07 -7.98 -4.72
CA ARG A 2 -4.76 -7.27 -4.60
C ARG A 2 -4.84 -5.88 -3.95
N SER A 3 -6.04 -5.41 -3.66
CA SER A 3 -6.29 -4.15 -2.96
C SER A 3 -6.30 -4.38 -1.45
N ILE A 4 -5.83 -3.38 -0.70
CA ILE A 4 -6.00 -3.33 0.75
C ILE A 4 -7.51 -3.28 1.07
N PRO A 5 -8.03 -4.19 1.93
CA PRO A 5 -9.44 -4.20 2.32
C PRO A 5 -9.88 -2.89 2.95
N GLN A 6 -11.09 -2.41 2.64
CA GLN A 6 -11.58 -1.10 3.12
C GLN A 6 -11.55 -0.99 4.65
N ARG A 7 -11.94 -2.06 5.34
CA ARG A 7 -12.05 -2.11 6.80
C ARG A 7 -10.75 -1.88 7.56
N VAL A 8 -9.57 -2.14 6.95
CA VAL A 8 -8.26 -1.93 7.61
C VAL A 8 -7.59 -0.62 7.20
N ARG A 9 -8.15 0.13 6.23
CA ARG A 9 -7.50 1.34 5.71
C ARG A 9 -7.38 2.43 6.76
N ALA A 10 -8.40 2.61 7.60
CA ALA A 10 -8.37 3.64 8.65
C ALA A 10 -7.23 3.39 9.66
N ASP A 11 -7.04 2.14 10.07
CA ASP A 11 -5.97 1.77 11.01
C ASP A 11 -4.57 1.95 10.39
N LEU A 12 -4.42 1.62 9.10
CA LEU A 12 -3.18 1.87 8.37
C LEU A 12 -2.88 3.37 8.23
N VAL A 13 -3.91 4.18 7.98
CA VAL A 13 -3.78 5.64 7.97
C VAL A 13 -3.36 6.17 9.34
N GLU A 14 -4.05 5.77 10.41
CA GLU A 14 -3.72 6.16 11.79
C GLU A 14 -2.25 5.85 12.09
N ARG A 15 -1.77 4.68 11.68
CA ARG A 15 -0.38 4.28 11.90
C ARG A 15 0.64 5.13 11.13
N LEU A 16 0.34 5.50 9.89
CA LEU A 16 1.16 6.45 9.12
C LEU A 16 1.19 7.82 9.81
N VAL A 17 0.05 8.29 10.29
CA VAL A 17 -0.08 9.57 11.00
C VAL A 17 0.71 9.54 12.30
N GLN A 18 0.59 8.48 13.12
CA GLN A 18 1.36 8.34 14.36
C GLN A 18 2.87 8.30 14.13
N ARG A 19 3.34 7.65 13.05
CA ARG A 19 4.77 7.53 12.76
C ARG A 19 5.39 8.79 12.20
N TYR A 20 4.66 9.53 11.36
CA TYR A 20 5.22 10.62 10.56
C TYR A 20 4.65 12.01 10.87
N ASP A 21 3.51 12.08 11.56
CA ASP A 21 2.73 13.30 11.79
C ASP A 21 2.44 14.12 10.52
N LEU A 22 2.23 13.42 9.39
CA LEU A 22 1.87 14.02 8.12
C LEU A 22 0.44 13.63 7.72
N PRO A 23 -0.28 14.49 6.96
CA PRO A 23 -1.53 14.07 6.33
C PRO A 23 -1.29 12.92 5.35
N VAL A 24 -2.25 12.02 5.25
CA VAL A 24 -2.20 10.88 4.33
C VAL A 24 -3.12 11.16 3.13
N LEU A 25 -2.54 11.12 1.95
CA LEU A 25 -3.28 11.24 0.69
C LEU A 25 -3.54 9.83 0.16
N GLY A 26 -4.75 9.58 -0.32
CA GLY A 26 -5.08 8.28 -0.90
C GLY A 26 -6.20 8.35 -1.92
N PHE A 27 -6.49 7.19 -2.52
CA PHE A 27 -7.49 7.06 -3.58
C PHE A 27 -8.72 6.33 -3.06
N GLY A 28 -9.82 7.06 -2.99
CA GLY A 28 -11.11 6.58 -2.52
C GLY A 28 -11.32 6.85 -1.02
N PRO A 29 -12.53 6.60 -0.53
CA PRO A 29 -12.94 7.05 0.79
C PRO A 29 -12.28 6.23 1.91
N VAL A 30 -11.80 6.94 2.93
CA VAL A 30 -11.38 6.40 4.22
C VAL A 30 -11.86 7.36 5.31
N LYS A 31 -12.49 6.83 6.36
CA LYS A 31 -13.00 7.64 7.47
C LYS A 31 -11.89 7.94 8.49
N HIS A 32 -11.11 8.98 8.24
CA HIS A 32 -10.03 9.41 9.13
C HIS A 32 -9.75 10.92 9.01
N ALA A 33 -9.54 11.63 10.12
CA ALA A 33 -9.45 13.10 10.13
C ALA A 33 -8.23 13.65 9.39
N ARG A 34 -7.11 12.92 9.39
CA ARG A 34 -5.87 13.27 8.70
C ARG A 34 -5.76 12.65 7.29
N TYR A 35 -6.84 12.06 6.77
CA TYR A 35 -6.87 11.47 5.43
C TYR A 35 -7.53 12.42 4.43
N ILE A 36 -6.95 12.51 3.24
CA ILE A 36 -7.48 13.30 2.12
C ILE A 36 -7.68 12.34 0.94
N ASP A 37 -8.93 12.20 0.50
CA ASP A 37 -9.25 11.50 -0.74
C ASP A 37 -8.92 12.39 -1.93
N VAL A 38 -7.85 12.04 -2.66
CA VAL A 38 -7.39 12.77 -3.85
C VAL A 38 -7.87 12.14 -5.14
N GLN A 39 -8.67 11.07 -5.10
CA GLN A 39 -9.25 10.44 -6.29
C GLN A 39 -9.99 11.45 -7.19
N PRO A 40 -10.79 12.40 -6.67
CA PRO A 40 -11.46 13.39 -7.52
C PRO A 40 -10.51 14.34 -8.27
N ALA A 41 -9.29 14.55 -7.73
CA ALA A 41 -8.28 15.44 -8.31
C ALA A 41 -7.28 14.70 -9.21
N SER A 42 -7.23 13.36 -9.17
CA SER A 42 -6.32 12.54 -9.97
C SER A 42 -7.04 11.93 -11.17
N THR A 43 -7.31 12.76 -12.17
CA THR A 43 -8.19 12.41 -13.30
C THR A 43 -7.53 11.52 -14.36
N ASP A 44 -6.21 11.43 -14.38
CA ASP A 44 -5.47 10.63 -15.35
C ASP A 44 -4.18 10.03 -14.76
N THR A 45 -3.44 9.31 -15.61
CA THR A 45 -2.17 8.69 -15.24
C THR A 45 -1.08 9.72 -14.88
N ALA A 46 -1.07 10.90 -15.51
CA ALA A 46 -0.06 11.92 -15.23
C ALA A 46 -0.24 12.48 -13.81
N HIS A 47 -1.47 12.76 -13.40
CA HIS A 47 -1.78 13.18 -12.03
C HIS A 47 -1.42 12.09 -11.01
N PHE A 48 -1.76 10.83 -11.30
CA PHE A 48 -1.39 9.70 -10.46
C PHE A 48 0.13 9.59 -10.25
N LEU A 49 0.91 9.69 -11.34
CA LEU A 49 2.37 9.65 -11.26
C LEU A 49 2.96 10.87 -10.55
N ALA A 50 2.39 12.06 -10.75
CA ALA A 50 2.83 13.28 -10.07
C ALA A 50 2.62 13.21 -8.56
N LEU A 51 1.48 12.66 -8.10
CA LEU A 51 1.22 12.40 -6.68
C LEU A 51 2.24 11.44 -6.08
N ILE A 52 2.55 10.34 -6.78
CA ILE A 52 3.55 9.37 -6.32
C ILE A 52 4.93 9.99 -6.26
N ARG A 53 5.37 10.69 -7.31
CA ARG A 53 6.68 11.38 -7.35
C ARG A 53 6.85 12.37 -6.20
N GLY A 54 5.76 13.05 -5.81
CA GLY A 54 5.77 14.03 -4.72
C GLY A 54 5.65 13.42 -3.32
N ALA A 55 5.38 12.12 -3.20
CA ALA A 55 5.14 11.48 -1.92
C ALA A 55 6.43 11.32 -1.12
N ARG A 56 6.31 11.42 0.21
CA ARG A 56 7.40 11.13 1.15
C ARG A 56 7.60 9.62 1.36
N CYS A 57 6.51 8.87 1.28
CA CYS A 57 6.49 7.42 1.17
C CYS A 57 5.18 6.98 0.51
N VAL A 58 5.13 5.75 0.00
CA VAL A 58 3.93 5.11 -0.55
C VAL A 58 3.59 3.87 0.25
N MET A 59 2.30 3.66 0.56
CA MET A 59 1.80 2.39 1.09
C MET A 59 0.76 1.84 0.11
N SER A 60 0.93 0.59 -0.34
CA SER A 60 0.03 -0.02 -1.32
C SER A 60 -0.03 -1.54 -1.20
N GLY A 61 -0.98 -2.17 -1.91
CA GLY A 61 -0.89 -3.61 -2.24
C GLY A 61 -0.08 -3.85 -3.52
N ASP A 62 -0.09 -5.08 -4.05
CA ASP A 62 0.48 -5.45 -5.36
C ASP A 62 -0.23 -4.75 -6.54
N THR A 63 0.06 -3.47 -6.74
CA THR A 63 -0.57 -2.57 -7.73
C THR A 63 0.45 -1.71 -8.48
N ALA A 64 -0.01 -0.99 -9.51
CA ALA A 64 0.81 -0.06 -10.29
C ALA A 64 1.52 1.01 -9.42
N ALA A 65 0.97 1.38 -8.27
CA ALA A 65 1.58 2.37 -7.38
C ALA A 65 2.98 1.95 -6.89
N VAL A 66 3.18 0.65 -6.64
CA VAL A 66 4.47 0.09 -6.20
C VAL A 66 5.53 0.28 -7.29
N HIS A 67 5.16 -0.01 -8.54
CA HIS A 67 6.06 0.11 -9.69
C HIS A 67 6.37 1.58 -10.02
N ALA A 68 5.36 2.46 -9.94
CA ALA A 68 5.56 3.89 -10.13
C ALA A 68 6.48 4.49 -9.05
N ALA A 69 6.30 4.12 -7.78
CA ALA A 69 7.14 4.58 -6.69
C ALA A 69 8.61 4.13 -6.85
N ALA A 70 8.82 2.89 -7.29
CA ALA A 70 10.16 2.40 -7.62
C ALA A 70 10.83 3.21 -8.73
N GLY A 71 10.08 3.62 -9.76
CA GLY A 71 10.60 4.48 -10.83
C GLY A 71 10.98 5.90 -10.41
N PHE A 72 10.54 6.35 -9.23
CA PHE A 72 10.86 7.66 -8.65
C PHE A 72 11.72 7.57 -7.37
N ASP A 73 12.23 6.37 -7.04
CA ASP A 73 12.99 6.11 -5.81
C ASP A 73 12.25 6.54 -4.52
N VAL A 74 10.91 6.41 -4.51
CA VAL A 74 10.09 6.76 -3.35
C VAL A 74 10.01 5.55 -2.39
N PRO A 75 10.35 5.73 -1.10
CA PRO A 75 10.21 4.67 -0.10
C PRO A 75 8.81 4.09 -0.07
N THR A 76 8.69 2.76 -0.13
CA THR A 76 7.41 2.10 -0.33
C THR A 76 7.21 0.96 0.68
N ILE A 77 5.99 0.83 1.21
CA ILE A 77 5.50 -0.40 1.84
C ILE A 77 4.51 -1.06 0.89
N ALA A 78 4.76 -2.32 0.52
CA ALA A 78 3.92 -3.06 -0.41
C ALA A 78 3.43 -4.38 0.20
N PHE A 79 2.10 -4.56 0.28
CA PHE A 79 1.49 -5.79 0.78
C PHE A 79 1.24 -6.80 -0.34
N PHE A 80 1.68 -8.04 -0.12
CA PHE A 80 1.57 -9.14 -1.07
C PHE A 80 0.79 -10.30 -0.44
N THR A 81 -0.30 -10.71 -1.07
CA THR A 81 -1.19 -11.75 -0.54
C THR A 81 -1.11 -13.06 -1.32
N THR A 82 -1.12 -12.98 -2.65
CA THR A 82 -1.24 -14.14 -3.54
C THR A 82 0.01 -14.41 -4.38
N ILE A 83 0.89 -13.41 -4.52
CA ILE A 83 2.12 -13.48 -5.34
C ILE A 83 3.32 -13.22 -4.44
N GLU A 84 4.35 -14.03 -4.59
CA GLU A 84 5.60 -13.87 -3.85
C GLU A 84 6.27 -12.52 -4.20
N PRO A 85 6.65 -11.69 -3.22
CA PRO A 85 7.22 -10.37 -3.47
C PRO A 85 8.47 -10.38 -4.37
N ALA A 86 9.31 -11.42 -4.25
CA ALA A 86 10.52 -11.57 -5.05
C ALA A 86 10.25 -11.63 -6.57
N LEU A 87 9.04 -11.97 -6.98
CA LEU A 87 8.63 -11.97 -8.38
C LEU A 87 8.21 -10.58 -8.89
N ARG A 88 8.07 -9.59 -8.00
CA ARG A 88 7.49 -8.27 -8.29
C ARG A 88 8.41 -7.11 -7.97
N VAL A 89 9.11 -7.18 -6.85
CA VAL A 89 9.82 -6.03 -6.25
C VAL A 89 11.24 -6.36 -5.80
N ARG A 90 11.80 -7.51 -6.22
CA ARG A 90 13.19 -7.89 -5.89
C ARG A 90 14.19 -6.78 -6.23
N ASP A 91 13.96 -6.09 -7.34
CA ASP A 91 14.88 -5.09 -7.87
C ASP A 91 14.51 -3.66 -7.41
N TYR A 92 13.62 -3.51 -6.40
CA TYR A 92 13.15 -2.21 -5.89
C TYR A 92 13.76 -1.95 -4.50
N PRO A 93 14.94 -1.31 -4.42
CA PRO A 93 15.72 -1.22 -3.17
C PRO A 93 15.03 -0.40 -2.07
N ALA A 94 14.17 0.56 -2.45
CA ALA A 94 13.39 1.37 -1.53
C ALA A 94 12.02 0.76 -1.15
N CYS A 95 11.71 -0.45 -1.63
CA CYS A 95 10.44 -1.12 -1.38
C CYS A 95 10.57 -2.15 -0.26
N HIS A 96 9.87 -1.90 0.84
CA HIS A 96 9.66 -2.87 1.90
C HIS A 96 8.42 -3.72 1.62
N ALA A 97 8.64 -4.99 1.24
CA ALA A 97 7.56 -5.93 0.98
C ALA A 97 7.08 -6.64 2.24
N ILE A 98 5.76 -6.62 2.47
CA ILE A 98 5.09 -7.36 3.54
C ILE A 98 4.30 -8.51 2.92
N GLU A 99 4.71 -9.73 3.23
CA GLU A 99 4.00 -10.92 2.81
C GLU A 99 2.88 -11.25 3.80
N LEU A 100 1.67 -11.40 3.27
CA LEU A 100 0.44 -11.79 3.96
C LEU A 100 -0.07 -13.08 3.32
N PRO A 101 0.61 -14.22 3.55
CA PRO A 101 0.42 -15.40 2.74
C PRO A 101 -1.02 -15.92 2.82
N VAL A 102 -1.65 -16.09 1.66
CA VAL A 102 -2.93 -16.81 1.51
C VAL A 102 -2.66 -18.07 0.69
N PRO A 103 -2.24 -19.19 1.31
CA PRO A 103 -1.80 -20.38 0.57
C PRO A 103 -2.82 -20.90 -0.46
N GLN A 104 -4.10 -20.78 -0.15
CA GLN A 104 -5.22 -21.20 -1.02
C GLN A 104 -5.30 -20.38 -2.32
N LEU A 105 -4.71 -19.20 -2.35
CA LEU A 105 -4.74 -18.28 -3.49
C LEU A 105 -3.35 -18.08 -4.11
N ARG A 106 -2.35 -18.89 -3.74
CA ARG A 106 -0.98 -18.75 -4.26
C ARG A 106 -0.96 -18.85 -5.78
N GLY A 107 -0.32 -17.88 -6.43
CA GLY A 107 -0.21 -17.81 -7.88
C GLY A 107 -1.45 -17.27 -8.60
N ILE A 108 -2.53 -16.96 -7.87
CA ILE A 108 -3.70 -16.31 -8.48
C ILE A 108 -3.39 -14.81 -8.62
N HIS A 109 -3.50 -14.26 -9.84
CA HIS A 109 -3.18 -12.86 -10.14
C HIS A 109 -4.41 -11.92 -10.12
N ALA A 110 -5.60 -12.45 -10.40
CA ALA A 110 -6.86 -11.71 -10.28
C ALA A 110 -8.02 -12.64 -9.89
N SER A 111 -8.82 -12.21 -8.92
CA SER A 111 -10.11 -12.78 -8.57
C SER A 111 -10.99 -11.72 -7.89
N SER A 112 -12.28 -11.77 -8.22
CA SER A 112 -13.36 -10.99 -7.61
C SER A 112 -14.36 -11.88 -6.85
N GLN A 113 -14.08 -13.18 -6.72
CA GLN A 113 -14.98 -14.09 -6.01
C GLN A 113 -15.01 -13.74 -4.52
N ALA A 114 -16.21 -13.68 -3.94
CA ALA A 114 -16.40 -13.28 -2.54
C ALA A 114 -15.58 -14.16 -1.56
N ARG A 115 -15.50 -15.47 -1.82
CA ARG A 115 -14.71 -16.41 -1.02
C ARG A 115 -13.21 -16.05 -0.99
N ASP A 116 -12.66 -15.60 -2.11
CA ASP A 116 -11.24 -15.24 -2.21
C ASP A 116 -10.98 -13.90 -1.52
N ILE A 117 -11.93 -12.96 -1.63
CA ILE A 117 -11.88 -11.67 -0.93
C ILE A 117 -11.86 -11.89 0.58
N VAL A 118 -12.72 -12.77 1.11
CA VAL A 118 -12.76 -13.09 2.55
C VAL A 118 -11.45 -13.69 3.05
N LEU A 119 -10.80 -14.55 2.25
CA LEU A 119 -9.48 -15.11 2.62
C LEU A 119 -8.41 -14.03 2.70
N VAL A 120 -8.38 -13.10 1.74
CA VAL A 120 -7.48 -11.95 1.78
C VAL A 120 -7.77 -11.07 3.00
N GLU A 121 -9.03 -10.77 3.25
CA GLU A 121 -9.42 -9.99 4.43
C GLU A 121 -8.89 -10.61 5.72
N ARG A 122 -9.05 -11.92 5.92
CA ARG A 122 -8.54 -12.61 7.12
C ARG A 122 -7.01 -12.52 7.23
N ALA A 123 -6.29 -12.52 6.12
CA ALA A 123 -4.84 -12.32 6.15
C ALA A 123 -4.46 -10.93 6.66
N TYR A 124 -5.25 -9.90 6.34
CA TYR A 124 -5.07 -8.57 6.90
C TYR A 124 -5.46 -8.47 8.39
N ASP A 125 -6.38 -9.30 8.90
CA ASP A 125 -6.65 -9.36 10.36
C ASP A 125 -5.45 -9.87 11.15
N GLY A 126 -4.67 -10.75 10.53
CA GLY A 126 -3.48 -11.32 11.12
C GLY A 126 -2.31 -10.34 11.19
N LEU A 127 -2.41 -9.14 10.60
CA LEU A 127 -1.40 -8.09 10.77
C LEU A 127 -1.41 -7.66 12.24
N PRO A 128 -0.36 -7.98 13.03
CA PRO A 128 -0.32 -7.53 14.40
C PRO A 128 -0.23 -6.00 14.36
N GLY A 129 -1.09 -5.33 15.15
CA GLY A 129 -1.28 -3.88 15.16
C GLY A 129 -0.04 -3.11 15.59
N GLY A 130 1.01 -3.09 14.76
CA GLY A 130 2.27 -2.42 15.05
C GLY A 130 3.57 -3.07 14.53
N THR A 131 3.57 -4.26 13.91
CA THR A 131 4.83 -5.05 13.76
C THR A 131 5.42 -5.14 12.35
N PHE A 132 5.04 -4.27 11.42
CA PHE A 132 5.83 -4.14 10.17
C PHE A 132 6.58 -2.81 10.13
N PRO A 133 7.85 -2.78 9.73
CA PRO A 133 8.62 -1.55 9.74
C PRO A 133 8.04 -0.55 8.74
N LEU A 134 8.06 0.71 9.13
CA LEU A 134 7.77 1.85 8.27
C LEU A 134 9.12 2.46 7.86
N PRO A 135 9.35 2.74 6.57
CA PRO A 135 10.64 3.24 6.08
C PRO A 135 10.91 4.66 6.57
N GLU A 136 12.16 5.11 6.44
CA GLU A 136 12.44 6.54 6.53
C GLU A 136 11.81 7.27 5.34
N LEU A 137 11.39 8.52 5.57
CA LEU A 137 10.77 9.32 4.52
C LEU A 137 11.80 9.85 3.53
N ALA A 138 11.40 9.99 2.27
CA ALA A 138 12.21 10.69 1.28
C ALA A 138 12.45 12.14 1.71
N GLY A 139 13.71 12.58 1.69
CA GLY A 139 14.09 13.96 2.02
C GLY A 139 14.23 14.27 3.51
N SER A 140 14.31 13.26 4.38
CA SER A 140 14.53 13.41 5.84
C SER A 140 15.96 13.76 6.27
N ASN A 141 16.90 13.89 5.32
CA ASN A 141 18.28 14.33 5.59
C ASN A 141 18.42 15.84 5.39
N LEU A 142 17.81 16.64 6.26
CA LEU A 142 18.06 18.08 6.40
C LEU A 142 18.21 18.42 7.89
#